data_AF-A0A8H2VG89-F1
#
_entry.id   AF-A0A8H2VG89-F1
#
_cell.length_a   1.000
_cell.length_b   1.000
_cell.length_c   1.000
_cell.angle_alpha   90.00
_cell.angle_beta   90.00
_cell.angle_gamma   90.00
#
_symmetry.space_group_name_H-M   'P 1'
#
loop_
_entity.id
_entity.type
_entity.pdbx_description
1 polymer ?
#
loop_
_entity_poly.entity_id
_entity_poly.type
_entity_poly.pdbx_seq_one_letter_code
_entity_poly.pdbx_strand_id
1 'polypeptide(L)'
;MAEHQGPLDAIPKTNYQSLLTIANYYSTKQMIEQVLSEDQDYVSWKLKENRTGGTMNAFLNFDNYNFGPGPEPEQVPDNKLNRVPADLTFVEDEYDEIRDEEIKSIEKGNDNPEQLSNDEQFKLLVLNLDEDQSNRFEVFHRTSLNKGQVKKLATTVCNQTIGENLRVFLQAIGKVFAGEIIELALEARRKWFIGKMVCEFDRRKEIGQRLKKYLKKLTILVEKNNSNTNDNNNNLEFNVNELFENDSVEENESDSYYDDEEAEMKEVQMGNKLLKSEKNTQEIRSGLITRYNKLVKAFNSLDISFEKYQNSPLLPEHVRQASRLYHLQKEGVITNAWRGQGEASGTMFR
;
A
#
# COMPACT_ATOMS: atom_id res chain seq x y z
N MET A 1 -26.48 6.02 20.57
CA MET A 1 -25.55 5.31 19.68
C MET A 1 -24.51 4.69 20.58
N ALA A 2 -24.44 3.36 20.67
CA ALA A 2 -23.38 2.71 21.43
C ALA A 2 -22.04 3.16 20.83
N GLU A 3 -21.19 3.82 21.61
CA GLU A 3 -19.82 4.11 21.17
C GLU A 3 -19.20 2.76 20.79
N HIS A 4 -18.69 2.64 19.56
CA HIS A 4 -18.02 1.42 19.12
C HIS A 4 -16.81 1.23 20.07
N GLN A 5 -16.90 0.25 20.96
CA GLN A 5 -15.82 -0.08 21.88
C GLN A 5 -14.73 -0.76 21.04
N GLY A 6 -13.79 0.05 20.54
CA GLY A 6 -12.62 -0.46 19.84
C GLY A 6 -11.64 -1.11 20.82
N PRO A 7 -10.50 -1.62 20.33
CA PRO A 7 -9.54 -2.36 21.15
C PRO A 7 -9.02 -1.52 22.33
N LEU A 8 -8.88 -0.20 22.17
CA LEU A 8 -8.40 0.70 23.21
C LEU A 8 -9.54 1.34 24.00
N ASP A 9 -9.42 1.34 25.32
CA ASP A 9 -10.33 2.00 26.24
C ASP A 9 -9.94 3.46 26.53
N ALA A 10 -10.94 4.31 26.70
CA ALA A 10 -10.77 5.69 27.13
C ALA A 10 -10.55 5.77 28.66
N ILE A 11 -9.69 6.69 29.08
CA ILE A 11 -9.39 6.93 30.51
C ILE A 11 -10.41 7.91 31.10
N PRO A 12 -11.07 7.59 32.24
CA PRO A 12 -11.99 8.51 32.89
C PRO A 12 -11.27 9.78 33.39
N LYS A 13 -11.97 10.91 33.42
CA LYS A 13 -11.40 12.17 33.93
C LYS A 13 -11.26 12.19 35.47
N THR A 14 -11.95 11.29 36.16
CA THR A 14 -11.96 11.15 37.63
C THR A 14 -11.50 9.75 38.01
N ASN A 15 -10.77 9.61 39.12
CA ASN A 15 -10.29 8.33 39.67
C ASN A 15 -9.46 7.48 38.69
N TYR A 16 -8.65 8.12 37.86
CA TYR A 16 -7.80 7.44 36.87
C TYR A 16 -6.50 6.88 37.46
N GLN A 17 -6.13 7.22 38.69
CA GLN A 17 -4.84 6.82 39.28
C GLN A 17 -4.63 5.31 39.31
N SER A 18 -5.66 4.52 39.60
CA SER A 18 -5.57 3.05 39.61
C SER A 18 -5.43 2.43 38.22
N LEU A 19 -5.81 3.15 37.17
CA LEU A 19 -5.72 2.70 35.79
C LEU A 19 -4.34 3.02 35.18
N LEU A 20 -3.67 4.05 35.68
CA LEU A 20 -2.35 4.50 35.21
C LEU A 20 -1.21 3.84 35.99
N THR A 21 -1.13 2.51 35.92
CA THR A 21 0.00 1.74 36.45
C THR A 21 0.97 1.36 35.34
N ILE A 22 2.20 1.01 35.71
CA ILE A 22 3.23 0.55 34.78
C ILE A 22 2.79 -0.72 34.04
N ALA A 23 2.14 -1.66 34.73
CA ALA A 23 1.62 -2.87 34.11
C ALA A 23 0.57 -2.56 33.03
N ASN A 24 -0.35 -1.64 33.32
CA ASN A 24 -1.39 -1.23 32.36
C ASN A 24 -0.78 -0.47 31.17
N TYR A 25 0.28 0.31 31.38
CA TYR A 25 1.03 0.95 30.29
C TYR A 25 1.59 -0.09 29.31
N TYR A 26 2.35 -1.08 29.81
CA TYR A 26 2.94 -2.11 28.94
C TYR A 26 1.87 -2.96 28.26
N SER A 27 0.78 -3.31 28.95
CA SER A 27 -0.35 -4.02 28.35
C SER A 27 -1.00 -3.22 27.21
N THR A 28 -1.27 -1.93 27.43
CA THR A 28 -1.86 -1.05 26.39
C THR A 28 -0.89 -0.85 25.23
N LYS A 29 0.41 -0.68 25.51
CA LYS A 29 1.46 -0.58 24.50
C LYS A 29 1.51 -1.83 23.61
N GLN A 30 1.51 -3.01 24.23
CA GLN A 30 1.51 -4.28 23.51
C GLN A 30 0.27 -4.42 22.63
N MET A 31 -0.90 -4.00 23.13
CA MET A 31 -2.14 -4.03 22.36
C MET A 31 -2.09 -3.09 21.14
N ILE A 32 -1.54 -1.87 21.29
CA ILE A 32 -1.33 -0.96 20.15
C ILE A 32 -0.39 -1.60 19.12
N GLU A 33 0.71 -2.22 19.58
CA GLU A 33 1.70 -2.85 18.70
C GLU A 33 1.13 -4.08 17.98
N GLN A 34 0.29 -4.87 18.66
CA GLN A 34 -0.40 -5.99 18.04
C GLN A 34 -1.31 -5.52 16.90
N VAL A 35 -2.17 -4.52 17.15
CA VAL A 35 -3.07 -3.97 16.11
C VAL A 35 -2.27 -3.43 14.92
N LEU A 36 -1.20 -2.69 15.18
CA LEU A 36 -0.35 -2.17 14.11
C LEU A 36 0.37 -3.27 13.33
N SER A 37 0.74 -4.38 13.99
CA SER A 37 1.34 -5.54 13.32
C SER A 37 0.34 -6.23 12.40
N GLU A 38 -0.87 -6.49 12.88
CA GLU A 38 -1.95 -7.09 12.09
C GLU A 38 -2.27 -6.24 10.84
N ASP A 39 -2.34 -4.92 11.02
CA ASP A 39 -2.55 -3.98 9.93
C ASP A 39 -1.38 -3.96 8.93
N GLN A 40 -0.13 -3.99 9.43
CA GLN A 40 1.07 -4.04 8.60
C GLN A 40 1.10 -5.30 7.73
N ASP A 41 0.74 -6.45 8.30
CA ASP A 41 0.69 -7.72 7.59
C ASP A 41 -0.36 -7.67 6.48
N TYR A 42 -1.55 -7.14 6.78
CA TYR A 42 -2.61 -6.94 5.80
C TYR A 42 -2.18 -5.99 4.67
N VAL A 43 -1.59 -4.85 4.98
CA VAL A 43 -1.08 -3.87 3.99
C VAL A 43 -0.01 -4.50 3.11
N SER A 44 0.94 -5.22 3.71
CA SER A 44 2.04 -5.88 3.00
C SER A 44 1.53 -6.95 2.06
N TRP A 45 0.56 -7.76 2.52
CA TRP A 45 -0.10 -8.77 1.71
C TRP A 45 -0.79 -8.14 0.49
N LYS A 46 -1.63 -7.12 0.67
CA LYS A 46 -2.32 -6.44 -0.44
C LYS A 46 -1.37 -5.76 -1.41
N LEU A 47 -0.29 -5.15 -0.92
CA LEU A 47 0.74 -4.56 -1.77
C LEU A 47 1.48 -5.62 -2.59
N LYS A 48 1.77 -6.77 -1.99
CA LYS A 48 2.38 -7.92 -2.69
C LYS A 48 1.46 -8.40 -3.81
N GLU A 49 0.17 -8.63 -3.54
CA GLU A 49 -0.81 -9.04 -4.54
C GLU A 49 -0.88 -8.07 -5.73
N ASN A 50 -0.85 -6.75 -5.46
CA ASN A 50 -0.90 -5.75 -6.51
C ASN A 50 0.39 -5.70 -7.36
N ARG A 51 1.55 -5.99 -6.77
CA ARG A 51 2.85 -6.05 -7.48
C ARG A 51 3.00 -7.34 -8.29
N THR A 52 2.56 -8.47 -7.75
CA THR A 52 2.78 -9.80 -8.36
C THR A 52 1.61 -10.28 -9.23
N GLY A 53 0.57 -9.45 -9.40
CA GLY A 53 -0.60 -9.82 -10.21
C GLY A 53 -1.45 -10.94 -9.59
N GLY A 54 -1.34 -11.15 -8.27
CA GLY A 54 -2.09 -12.16 -7.51
C GLY A 54 -1.62 -13.61 -7.71
N THR A 55 -1.19 -13.99 -8.92
CA THR A 55 -0.85 -15.39 -9.26
C THR A 55 0.65 -15.67 -9.32
N MET A 56 1.54 -14.67 -9.41
CA MET A 56 2.99 -14.95 -9.45
C MET A 56 3.58 -15.43 -8.13
N ASN A 57 2.89 -15.30 -6.98
CA ASN A 57 3.41 -15.85 -5.72
C ASN A 57 3.55 -17.39 -5.76
N ALA A 58 2.78 -18.08 -6.61
CA ALA A 58 2.91 -19.53 -6.82
C ALA A 58 4.13 -19.90 -7.69
N PHE A 59 4.60 -18.97 -8.52
CA PHE A 59 5.72 -19.17 -9.45
C PHE A 59 7.05 -18.65 -8.88
N LEU A 60 7.00 -17.61 -8.04
CA LEU A 60 8.16 -16.97 -7.42
C LEU A 60 8.50 -17.63 -6.07
N ASN A 61 8.63 -18.96 -6.04
CA ASN A 61 9.11 -19.71 -4.88
C ASN A 61 10.64 -19.54 -4.73
N PHE A 62 11.12 -18.29 -4.73
CA PHE A 62 12.53 -17.95 -4.54
C PHE A 62 13.03 -18.26 -3.11
N ASP A 63 12.11 -18.44 -2.16
CA ASP A 63 12.41 -18.77 -0.77
C ASP A 63 12.97 -20.21 -0.57
N ASN A 64 12.96 -21.04 -1.63
CA ASN A 64 13.56 -22.38 -1.59
C ASN A 64 15.04 -22.41 -1.99
N TYR A 65 15.65 -21.28 -2.38
CA TYR A 65 17.11 -21.21 -2.49
C TYR A 65 17.70 -20.97 -1.11
N ASN A 66 17.98 -22.07 -0.43
CA ASN A 66 18.72 -22.11 0.82
C ASN A 66 20.16 -21.65 0.56
N PHE A 67 20.41 -20.34 0.56
CA PHE A 67 21.76 -19.80 0.66
C PHE A 67 22.26 -20.12 2.08
N GLY A 68 22.87 -21.30 2.23
CA GLY A 68 23.53 -21.68 3.47
C GLY A 68 24.59 -20.65 3.86
N PRO A 69 25.05 -20.66 5.12
CA PRO A 69 26.14 -19.79 5.55
C PRO A 69 27.35 -20.07 4.65
N GLY A 70 27.73 -19.07 3.84
CA GLY A 70 28.93 -19.15 3.03
C GLY A 70 30.16 -19.32 3.94
N PRO A 71 31.19 -20.04 3.49
CA PRO A 71 32.41 -20.21 4.26
C PRO A 71 33.04 -18.84 4.59
N GLU A 72 33.66 -18.74 5.77
CA GLU A 72 34.38 -17.52 6.17
C GLU A 72 35.44 -17.16 5.12
N PRO A 73 35.62 -15.86 4.80
CA PRO A 73 36.55 -15.44 3.76
C PRO A 73 38.00 -15.74 4.17
N GLU A 74 38.63 -16.72 3.51
CA GLU A 74 40.07 -16.96 3.62
C GLU A 74 40.86 -15.74 3.11
N GLN A 75 41.87 -15.32 3.88
CA GLN A 75 42.77 -14.22 3.49
C GLN A 75 43.64 -14.65 2.29
N VAL A 76 43.33 -14.11 1.11
CA VAL A 76 44.06 -14.41 -0.13
C VAL A 76 45.39 -13.62 -0.16
N PRO A 77 46.56 -14.27 -0.33
CA PRO A 77 47.85 -13.57 -0.38
C PRO A 77 47.96 -12.64 -1.62
N ASP A 78 48.55 -11.45 -1.42
CA ASP A 78 48.63 -10.32 -2.37
C ASP A 78 49.09 -10.67 -3.80
N ASN A 79 49.86 -11.73 -3.98
CA ASN A 79 50.37 -12.13 -5.30
C ASN A 79 49.32 -12.80 -6.21
N LYS A 80 48.07 -12.93 -5.77
CA LYS A 80 46.93 -13.43 -6.58
C LYS A 80 45.85 -12.39 -6.83
N LEU A 81 46.06 -11.12 -6.46
CA LEU A 81 45.04 -10.07 -6.43
C LEU A 81 44.43 -9.69 -7.81
N ASN A 82 44.89 -10.28 -8.92
CA ASN A 82 44.39 -9.99 -10.28
C ASN A 82 44.36 -11.22 -11.21
N ARG A 83 44.35 -12.44 -10.67
CA ARG A 83 44.12 -13.64 -11.51
C ARG A 83 42.66 -14.05 -11.37
N VAL A 84 42.00 -14.23 -12.52
CA VAL A 84 40.72 -14.94 -12.57
C VAL A 84 40.98 -16.36 -12.02
N PRO A 85 40.29 -16.77 -10.93
CA PRO A 85 40.39 -18.13 -10.41
C PRO A 85 40.06 -19.15 -11.51
N ALA A 86 40.82 -20.24 -11.57
CA ALA A 86 40.66 -21.24 -12.64
C ALA A 86 39.29 -21.95 -12.60
N ASP A 87 38.62 -21.92 -11.44
CA ASP A 87 37.30 -22.50 -11.20
C ASP A 87 36.18 -21.44 -11.21
N LEU A 88 36.46 -20.21 -11.67
CA LEU A 88 35.44 -19.17 -11.78
C LEU A 88 34.71 -19.34 -13.13
N THR A 89 33.52 -19.93 -13.08
CA THR A 89 32.55 -19.85 -14.17
C THR A 89 32.00 -18.43 -14.21
N PHE A 90 32.13 -17.75 -15.36
CA PHE A 90 31.48 -16.46 -15.49
C PHE A 90 29.98 -16.68 -15.61
N VAL A 91 29.22 -15.79 -15.01
CA VAL A 91 27.76 -15.81 -15.06
C VAL A 91 27.24 -15.88 -16.50
N GLU A 92 27.95 -15.26 -17.46
CA GLU A 92 27.63 -15.33 -18.89
C GLU A 92 27.85 -16.74 -19.48
N ASP A 93 28.91 -17.45 -19.06
CA ASP A 93 29.16 -18.84 -19.48
C ASP A 93 28.10 -19.80 -18.90
N GLU A 94 27.69 -19.60 -17.65
CA GLU A 94 26.56 -20.34 -17.05
C GLU A 94 25.25 -20.03 -17.75
N TYR A 95 24.99 -18.76 -18.12
CA TYR A 95 23.80 -18.40 -18.88
C TYR A 95 23.80 -19.02 -20.27
N ASP A 96 24.94 -19.07 -20.96
CA ASP A 96 25.05 -19.69 -22.27
C ASP A 96 24.90 -21.22 -22.21
N GLU A 97 25.46 -21.88 -21.18
CA GLU A 97 25.25 -23.32 -20.95
C GLU A 97 23.79 -23.64 -20.62
N ILE A 98 23.16 -22.87 -19.72
CA ILE A 98 21.73 -23.01 -19.38
C ILE A 98 20.87 -22.76 -20.63
N ARG A 99 21.20 -21.74 -21.43
CA ARG A 99 20.48 -21.41 -22.66
C ARG A 99 20.63 -22.51 -23.72
N ASP A 100 21.81 -23.11 -23.86
CA ASP A 100 22.04 -24.23 -24.79
C ASP A 100 21.37 -25.52 -24.32
N GLU A 101 21.29 -25.76 -23.02
CA GLU A 101 20.50 -26.85 -22.43
C GLU A 101 18.98 -26.61 -22.56
N GLU A 102 18.51 -25.37 -22.38
CA GLU A 102 17.13 -24.95 -22.62
C GLU A 102 16.75 -25.10 -24.10
N ILE A 103 17.61 -24.69 -25.04
CA ILE A 103 17.36 -24.87 -26.48
C ILE A 103 17.32 -26.36 -26.85
N LYS A 104 18.23 -27.18 -26.32
CA LYS A 104 18.23 -28.65 -26.54
C LYS A 104 17.03 -29.36 -25.90
N SER A 105 16.52 -28.85 -24.77
CA SER A 105 15.33 -29.37 -24.11
C SER A 105 14.03 -28.86 -24.74
N ILE A 106 14.03 -27.69 -25.39
CA ILE A 106 12.93 -27.22 -26.27
C ILE A 106 12.87 -28.06 -27.56
N GLU A 107 14.02 -28.38 -28.17
CA GLU A 107 14.06 -29.20 -29.40
C GLU A 107 13.69 -30.67 -29.17
N LYS A 108 14.02 -31.24 -28.00
CA LYS A 108 13.62 -32.62 -27.60
C LYS A 108 12.29 -32.68 -26.83
N GLY A 109 11.80 -31.54 -26.35
CA GLY A 109 10.58 -31.39 -25.54
C GLY A 109 9.40 -30.82 -26.32
N ASN A 110 9.32 -31.10 -27.62
CA ASN A 110 8.05 -31.01 -28.37
C ASN A 110 7.01 -32.06 -27.90
N ASP A 111 7.37 -32.89 -26.91
CA ASP A 111 6.46 -33.75 -26.11
C ASP A 111 6.21 -33.15 -24.70
N ASN A 112 6.00 -31.84 -24.59
CA ASN A 112 5.47 -31.16 -23.40
C ASN A 112 3.92 -31.10 -23.48
N PRO A 113 3.18 -31.13 -22.35
CA PRO A 113 1.72 -31.34 -22.35
C PRO A 113 1.05 -30.29 -23.24
N GLU A 114 0.14 -30.73 -24.12
CA GLU A 114 -0.60 -29.88 -25.07
C GLU A 114 -0.84 -28.48 -24.50
N GLN A 115 -0.17 -27.46 -25.05
CA GLN A 115 -0.61 -26.09 -24.88
C GLN A 115 -2.02 -26.05 -25.46
N LEU A 116 -3.02 -26.11 -24.58
CA LEU A 116 -4.43 -26.06 -24.92
C LEU A 116 -4.64 -24.95 -25.94
N SER A 117 -5.37 -25.25 -27.02
CA SER A 117 -5.73 -24.23 -28.00
C SER A 117 -6.42 -23.06 -27.31
N ASN A 118 -6.33 -21.83 -27.84
CA ASN A 118 -7.03 -20.67 -27.28
C ASN A 118 -8.53 -20.95 -27.02
N ASP A 119 -9.15 -21.76 -27.88
CA ASP A 119 -10.54 -22.19 -27.73
C ASP A 119 -10.74 -23.14 -26.53
N GLU A 120 -9.77 -24.01 -26.25
CA GLU A 120 -9.81 -24.94 -25.12
C GLU A 120 -9.51 -24.22 -23.80
N GLN A 121 -8.57 -23.28 -23.81
CA GLN A 121 -8.31 -22.38 -22.68
C GLN A 121 -9.56 -21.54 -22.36
N PHE A 122 -10.20 -20.98 -23.39
CA PHE A 122 -11.43 -20.21 -23.23
C PHE A 122 -12.58 -21.06 -22.68
N LYS A 123 -12.77 -22.28 -23.20
CA LYS A 123 -13.78 -23.21 -22.68
C LYS A 123 -13.53 -23.55 -21.21
N LEU A 124 -12.30 -23.86 -20.84
CA LEU A 124 -11.93 -24.14 -19.46
C LEU A 124 -12.19 -22.95 -18.54
N LEU A 125 -11.91 -21.72 -19.01
CA LEU A 125 -12.21 -20.50 -18.25
C LEU A 125 -13.72 -20.37 -18.00
N VAL A 126 -14.53 -20.48 -19.06
CA VAL A 126 -16.00 -20.32 -18.98
C VAL A 126 -16.64 -21.37 -18.08
N LEU A 127 -16.13 -22.62 -18.10
CA LEU A 127 -16.63 -23.70 -17.26
C LEU A 127 -16.36 -23.50 -15.76
N ASN A 128 -15.33 -22.74 -15.41
CA ASN A 128 -14.91 -22.49 -14.02
C ASN A 128 -15.30 -21.09 -13.52
N LEU A 129 -16.24 -20.40 -14.17
CA LEU A 129 -16.76 -19.13 -13.69
C LEU A 129 -17.77 -19.32 -12.56
N ASP A 130 -17.65 -18.51 -11.51
CA ASP A 130 -18.71 -18.38 -10.50
C ASP A 130 -20.00 -17.82 -11.11
N GLU A 131 -21.13 -17.98 -10.43
CA GLU A 131 -22.46 -17.55 -10.91
C GLU A 131 -22.50 -16.05 -11.29
N ASP A 132 -21.94 -15.17 -10.45
CA ASP A 132 -21.87 -13.73 -10.74
C ASP A 132 -20.93 -13.41 -11.91
N GLN A 133 -19.82 -14.15 -12.03
CA GLN A 133 -18.88 -13.99 -13.14
C GLN A 133 -19.52 -14.40 -14.47
N SER A 134 -20.24 -15.51 -14.47
CA SER A 134 -20.98 -16.03 -15.62
C SER A 134 -22.05 -15.04 -16.09
N ASN A 135 -22.83 -14.48 -15.15
CA ASN A 135 -23.83 -13.44 -15.48
C ASN A 135 -23.18 -12.19 -16.10
N ARG A 136 -22.08 -11.69 -15.52
CA ARG A 136 -21.35 -10.54 -16.09
C ARG A 136 -20.78 -10.84 -17.47
N PHE A 137 -20.23 -12.04 -17.67
CA PHE A 137 -19.71 -12.50 -18.95
C PHE A 137 -20.81 -12.57 -20.01
N GLU A 138 -21.96 -13.17 -19.70
CA GLU A 138 -23.10 -13.26 -20.62
C GLU A 138 -23.66 -11.88 -21.00
N VAL A 139 -23.78 -10.97 -20.02
CA VAL A 139 -24.15 -9.58 -20.27
C VAL A 139 -23.15 -8.89 -21.20
N PHE A 140 -21.85 -9.01 -20.94
CA PHE A 140 -20.82 -8.45 -21.81
C PHE A 140 -20.89 -9.05 -23.22
N HIS A 141 -21.02 -10.38 -23.32
CA HIS A 141 -21.04 -11.11 -24.59
C HIS A 141 -22.21 -10.66 -25.48
N ARG A 142 -23.43 -10.58 -24.93
CA ARG A 142 -24.64 -10.16 -25.67
C ARG A 142 -24.75 -8.65 -25.92
N THR A 143 -24.04 -7.83 -25.17
CA THR A 143 -24.13 -6.36 -25.30
C THR A 143 -23.41 -5.86 -26.54
N SER A 144 -24.08 -4.96 -27.28
CA SER A 144 -23.53 -4.27 -28.44
C SER A 144 -23.98 -2.80 -28.46
N LEU A 145 -23.20 -1.94 -29.11
CA LEU A 145 -23.56 -0.53 -29.28
C LEU A 145 -24.81 -0.39 -30.15
N ASN A 146 -25.62 0.65 -29.92
CA ASN A 146 -26.86 0.84 -30.67
C ASN A 146 -26.59 1.07 -32.17
N LYS A 147 -27.15 0.19 -33.00
CA LYS A 147 -27.03 0.21 -34.48
C LYS A 147 -27.38 1.57 -35.08
N GLY A 148 -28.48 2.18 -34.65
CA GLY A 148 -28.96 3.46 -35.19
C GLY A 148 -28.05 4.64 -34.84
N GLN A 149 -27.56 4.66 -33.60
CA GLN A 149 -26.68 5.73 -33.10
C GLN A 149 -25.30 5.68 -33.76
N VAL A 150 -24.71 4.50 -33.91
CA VAL A 150 -23.41 4.34 -34.59
C VAL A 150 -23.50 4.76 -36.05
N LYS A 151 -24.57 4.33 -36.75
CA LYS A 151 -24.79 4.74 -38.15
C LYS A 151 -24.96 6.25 -38.29
N LYS A 152 -25.74 6.88 -37.38
CA LYS A 152 -25.94 8.33 -37.37
C LYS A 152 -24.63 9.07 -37.13
N LEU A 153 -23.88 8.71 -36.08
CA LEU A 153 -22.62 9.36 -35.74
C LEU A 153 -21.61 9.27 -36.88
N ALA A 154 -21.42 8.07 -37.44
CA ALA A 154 -20.43 7.87 -38.48
C ALA A 154 -20.85 8.56 -39.80
N THR A 155 -22.15 8.62 -40.11
CA THR A 155 -22.66 9.41 -41.25
C THR A 155 -22.41 10.90 -41.05
N THR A 156 -22.59 11.42 -39.83
CA THR A 156 -22.31 12.82 -39.49
C THR A 156 -20.82 13.16 -39.62
N VAL A 157 -19.92 12.25 -39.25
CA VAL A 157 -18.46 12.49 -39.32
C VAL A 157 -17.94 12.37 -40.76
N CYS A 158 -18.37 11.35 -41.49
CA CYS A 158 -17.90 11.09 -42.86
C CYS A 158 -18.66 11.89 -43.92
N ASN A 159 -19.79 12.52 -43.59
CA ASN A 159 -20.75 13.13 -44.53
C ASN A 159 -21.17 12.19 -45.68
N GLN A 160 -21.17 10.88 -45.44
CA GLN A 160 -21.47 9.84 -46.42
C GLN A 160 -22.31 8.73 -45.80
N THR A 161 -23.13 8.06 -46.62
CA THR A 161 -23.93 6.92 -46.17
C THR A 161 -23.04 5.70 -45.93
N ILE A 162 -23.06 5.17 -44.71
CA ILE A 162 -22.21 4.05 -44.33
C ILE A 162 -22.92 2.71 -44.55
N GLY A 163 -22.19 1.78 -45.18
CA GLY A 163 -22.61 0.40 -45.39
C GLY A 163 -22.70 -0.42 -44.11
N GLU A 164 -23.43 -1.53 -44.17
CA GLU A 164 -23.70 -2.41 -43.02
C GLU A 164 -22.43 -3.02 -42.42
N ASN A 165 -21.52 -3.54 -43.26
CA ASN A 165 -20.27 -4.15 -42.81
C ASN A 165 -19.38 -3.17 -42.03
N LEU A 166 -19.29 -1.92 -42.51
CA LEU A 166 -18.52 -0.87 -41.84
C LEU A 166 -19.18 -0.46 -40.50
N ARG A 167 -20.52 -0.45 -40.43
CA ARG A 167 -21.23 -0.24 -39.16
C ARG A 167 -20.89 -1.32 -38.13
N VAL A 168 -20.93 -2.59 -38.53
CA VAL A 168 -20.59 -3.72 -37.64
C VAL A 168 -19.15 -3.59 -37.15
N PHE A 169 -18.22 -3.25 -38.05
CA PHE A 169 -16.82 -3.00 -37.70
C PHE A 169 -16.65 -1.85 -36.68
N LEU A 170 -17.33 -0.72 -36.89
CA LEU A 170 -17.32 0.40 -35.95
C LEU A 170 -17.96 0.06 -34.60
N GLN A 171 -19.01 -0.78 -34.58
CA GLN A 171 -19.59 -1.30 -33.34
C GLN A 171 -18.61 -2.18 -32.58
N ALA A 172 -17.84 -3.03 -33.28
CA ALA A 172 -16.81 -3.87 -32.67
C ALA A 172 -15.69 -3.04 -32.06
N ILE A 173 -15.12 -2.09 -32.82
CA ILE A 173 -14.07 -1.18 -32.32
C ILE A 173 -14.58 -0.36 -31.14
N GLY A 174 -15.79 0.20 -31.23
CA GLY A 174 -16.37 0.98 -30.14
C GLY A 174 -16.58 0.17 -28.86
N LYS A 175 -16.92 -1.13 -28.98
CA LYS A 175 -17.01 -2.05 -27.83
C LYS A 175 -15.63 -2.32 -27.22
N VAL A 176 -14.62 -2.59 -28.04
CA VAL A 176 -13.23 -2.78 -27.57
C VAL A 176 -12.75 -1.53 -26.83
N PHE A 177 -12.94 -0.35 -27.43
CA PHE A 177 -12.57 0.93 -26.80
C PHE A 177 -13.27 1.15 -25.44
N ALA A 178 -14.57 0.89 -25.36
CA ALA A 178 -15.29 1.00 -24.09
C ALA A 178 -14.76 0.01 -23.04
N GLY A 179 -14.42 -1.22 -23.46
CA GLY A 179 -13.77 -2.22 -22.61
C GLY A 179 -12.44 -1.74 -22.03
N GLU A 180 -11.53 -1.28 -22.90
CA GLU A 180 -10.22 -0.76 -22.52
C GLU A 180 -10.34 0.37 -21.47
N ILE A 181 -11.28 1.31 -21.68
CA ILE A 181 -11.52 2.41 -20.74
C ILE A 181 -12.08 1.92 -19.40
N ILE A 182 -13.02 0.96 -19.40
CA ILE A 182 -13.61 0.41 -18.17
C ILE A 182 -12.56 -0.37 -17.37
N GLU A 183 -11.73 -1.18 -18.04
CA GLU A 183 -10.64 -1.94 -17.42
C GLU A 183 -9.62 -1.00 -16.76
N LEU A 184 -9.18 0.05 -17.47
CA LEU A 184 -8.29 1.07 -16.91
C LEU A 184 -8.94 1.83 -15.74
N ALA A 185 -10.26 2.07 -15.78
CA ALA A 185 -10.98 2.71 -14.69
C ALA A 185 -11.05 1.82 -13.45
N LEU A 186 -11.25 0.50 -13.63
CA LEU A 186 -11.18 -0.47 -12.55
C LEU A 186 -9.78 -0.54 -11.95
N GLU A 187 -8.74 -0.50 -12.79
CA GLU A 187 -7.36 -0.48 -12.32
C GLU A 187 -7.03 0.82 -11.55
N ALA A 188 -7.46 1.97 -12.05
CA ALA A 188 -7.29 3.26 -11.39
C ALA A 188 -7.96 3.25 -10.01
N ARG A 189 -9.21 2.76 -9.92
CA ARG A 189 -9.92 2.59 -8.65
C ARG A 189 -9.15 1.69 -7.68
N ARG A 190 -8.64 0.54 -8.16
CA ARG A 190 -7.85 -0.38 -7.32
C ARG A 190 -6.61 0.31 -6.77
N LYS A 191 -5.86 1.03 -7.61
CA LYS A 191 -4.66 1.79 -7.19
C LYS A 191 -5.01 2.86 -6.15
N TRP A 192 -6.15 3.54 -6.30
CA TRP A 192 -6.61 4.54 -5.34
C TRP A 192 -6.94 3.94 -3.97
N PHE A 193 -7.60 2.77 -3.93
CA PHE A 193 -7.86 2.10 -2.66
C PHE A 193 -6.57 1.66 -1.97
N ILE A 194 -5.60 1.14 -2.73
CA ILE A 194 -4.29 0.77 -2.18
C ILE A 194 -3.56 2.02 -1.64
N GLY A 195 -3.56 3.13 -2.39
CA GLY A 195 -2.97 4.38 -1.92
C GLY A 195 -3.63 4.87 -0.63
N LYS A 196 -4.96 4.87 -0.60
CA LYS A 196 -5.72 5.24 0.61
C LYS A 196 -5.41 4.31 1.78
N MET A 197 -5.30 3.01 1.55
CA MET A 197 -4.94 2.02 2.57
C MET A 197 -3.59 2.32 3.23
N VAL A 198 -2.58 2.61 2.42
CA VAL A 198 -1.25 2.98 2.93
C VAL A 198 -1.34 4.27 3.77
N CYS A 199 -2.04 5.29 3.28
CA CYS A 199 -2.22 6.54 4.02
C CYS A 199 -2.96 6.36 5.36
N GLU A 200 -4.03 5.55 5.39
CA GLU A 200 -4.78 5.27 6.62
C GLU A 200 -3.93 4.47 7.62
N PHE A 201 -3.11 3.53 7.13
CA PHE A 201 -2.17 2.79 7.96
C PHE A 201 -1.09 3.70 8.56
N ASP A 202 -0.46 4.55 7.75
CA ASP A 202 0.54 5.52 8.23
C ASP A 202 -0.07 6.46 9.29
N ARG A 203 -1.30 6.93 9.06
CA ARG A 203 -2.05 7.73 10.04
C ARG A 203 -2.30 6.97 11.34
N ARG A 204 -2.69 5.69 11.27
CA ARG A 204 -2.91 4.86 12.46
C ARG A 204 -1.61 4.62 13.23
N LYS A 205 -0.50 4.42 12.53
CA LYS A 205 0.84 4.29 13.11
C LYS A 205 1.28 5.55 13.85
N GLU A 206 1.07 6.72 13.26
CA GLU A 206 1.36 8.01 13.91
C GLU A 206 0.50 8.20 15.17
N ILE A 207 -0.80 7.92 15.09
CA ILE A 207 -1.69 7.99 16.26
C ILE A 207 -1.24 7.00 17.35
N GLY A 208 -0.84 5.79 16.98
CA GLY A 208 -0.30 4.78 17.90
C GLY A 208 0.96 5.27 18.62
N GLN A 209 1.88 5.93 17.92
CA GLN A 209 3.06 6.55 18.53
C GLN A 209 2.67 7.67 19.49
N ARG A 210 1.79 8.59 19.06
CA ARG A 210 1.26 9.67 19.91
C ARG A 210 0.63 9.09 21.19
N LEU A 211 -0.25 8.09 21.07
CA LEU A 211 -0.90 7.42 22.20
C LEU A 211 0.10 6.87 23.22
N LYS A 212 1.13 6.17 22.75
CA LYS A 212 2.20 5.65 23.63
C LYS A 212 2.88 6.78 24.40
N LYS A 213 3.19 7.91 23.75
CA LYS A 213 3.80 9.08 24.41
C LYS A 213 2.90 9.70 25.48
N TYR A 214 1.63 9.97 25.16
CA TYR A 214 0.69 10.54 26.13
C TYR A 214 0.47 9.60 27.33
N LEU A 215 0.38 8.29 27.09
CA LEU A 215 0.20 7.30 28.14
C LEU A 215 1.44 7.20 29.04
N LYS A 216 2.65 7.16 28.46
CA LYS A 216 3.92 7.15 29.20
C LYS A 216 4.09 8.41 30.05
N LYS A 217 3.80 9.60 29.49
CA LYS A 217 3.86 10.85 30.25
C LYS A 217 2.89 10.83 31.43
N LEU A 218 1.67 10.34 31.21
CA LEU A 218 0.64 10.23 32.24
C LEU A 218 1.03 9.27 33.37
N THR A 219 1.57 8.09 33.04
CA THR A 219 2.02 7.11 34.05
C THR A 219 3.18 7.65 34.88
N ILE A 220 4.18 8.29 34.26
CA ILE A 220 5.30 8.93 34.97
C ILE A 220 4.79 9.99 35.95
N LEU A 221 3.83 10.84 35.53
CA LEU A 221 3.27 11.89 36.39
C LEU A 221 2.47 11.34 37.57
N VAL A 222 1.77 10.21 37.40
CA VAL A 222 1.02 9.55 38.48
C VAL A 222 1.96 8.85 39.45
N GLU A 223 2.92 8.08 38.95
CA GLU A 223 3.85 7.34 39.81
C GLU A 223 4.77 8.26 40.62
N LYS A 224 5.28 9.35 40.02
CA LYS A 224 6.02 10.38 40.78
C LYS A 224 5.18 10.99 41.93
N ASN A 225 3.87 11.09 41.76
CA ASN A 225 2.97 11.58 42.81
C ASN A 225 2.79 10.54 43.94
N ASN A 226 2.76 9.25 43.61
CA ASN A 226 2.67 8.16 44.57
C ASN A 226 3.96 8.05 45.41
N SER A 227 5.13 8.11 44.78
CA SER A 227 6.45 8.05 45.47
C SER A 227 6.61 9.21 46.47
N ASN A 228 6.31 10.45 46.04
CA ASN A 228 6.39 11.63 46.93
C ASN A 228 5.49 11.54 48.17
N THR A 229 4.44 10.71 48.16
CA THR A 229 3.55 10.53 49.31
C THR A 229 4.10 9.51 50.32
N ASN A 230 4.95 8.58 49.89
CA ASN A 230 5.49 7.48 50.71
C ASN A 230 6.87 7.79 51.33
N ASP A 231 7.62 8.76 50.79
CA ASP A 231 9.03 9.04 51.14
C ASP A 231 9.27 9.93 52.38
N ASN A 232 8.28 10.14 53.24
CA ASN A 232 8.52 10.86 54.50
C ASN A 232 9.44 10.11 55.48
N ASN A 233 9.84 8.85 55.21
CA ASN A 233 10.62 8.03 56.15
C ASN A 233 11.88 7.33 55.61
N ASN A 234 12.21 7.36 54.31
CA ASN A 234 13.43 6.71 53.79
C ASN A 234 14.10 7.56 52.69
N ASN A 235 15.37 7.93 52.89
CA ASN A 235 16.22 8.70 51.96
C ASN A 235 16.70 7.88 50.74
N LEU A 236 15.83 7.13 50.07
CA LEU A 236 16.18 6.45 48.82
C LEU A 236 15.34 7.05 47.69
N GLU A 237 15.94 7.98 46.95
CA GLU A 237 15.30 8.65 45.80
C GLU A 237 15.04 7.62 44.70
N PHE A 238 13.83 7.04 44.69
CA PHE A 238 13.44 6.05 43.70
C PHE A 238 13.18 6.75 42.36
N ASN A 239 14.12 6.60 41.42
CA ASN A 239 14.01 7.21 40.10
C ASN A 239 12.99 6.45 39.25
N VAL A 240 11.76 6.96 39.20
CA VAL A 240 10.66 6.40 38.39
C VAL A 240 11.04 6.19 36.92
N ASN A 241 12.03 6.94 36.40
CA ASN A 241 12.49 6.77 35.03
C ASN A 241 13.23 5.44 34.80
N GLU A 242 13.84 4.83 35.83
CA GLU A 242 14.52 3.53 35.72
C GLU A 242 13.56 2.39 35.33
N LEU A 243 12.28 2.52 35.70
CA LEU A 243 11.22 1.57 35.33
C LEU A 243 10.89 1.57 33.82
N PHE A 244 11.39 2.55 33.08
CA PHE A 244 11.22 2.70 31.64
C PHE A 244 12.55 2.61 30.87
N GLU A 245 13.65 2.16 31.50
CA GLU A 245 14.98 2.09 30.84
C GLU A 245 14.98 1.28 29.53
N ASN A 246 14.17 0.23 29.46
CA ASN A 246 14.05 -0.62 28.27
C ASN A 246 13.00 -0.13 27.26
N ASP A 247 12.34 1.00 27.54
CA ASP A 247 11.23 1.51 26.74
C ASP A 247 11.65 2.68 25.84
N SER A 248 11.77 2.41 24.54
CA SER A 248 12.23 3.36 23.51
C SER A 248 11.27 4.52 23.20
N VAL A 249 10.12 4.62 23.87
CA VAL A 249 9.15 5.70 23.65
C VAL A 249 9.64 6.97 24.37
N GLU A 250 9.94 8.03 23.63
CA GLU A 250 10.32 9.32 24.22
C GLU A 250 9.08 10.17 24.56
N GLU A 251 8.81 10.41 25.83
CA GLU A 251 7.58 11.10 26.27
C GLU A 251 7.58 12.62 26.04
N ASN A 252 8.73 13.24 25.82
CA ASN A 252 8.88 14.70 25.65
C ASN A 252 9.11 15.12 24.19
N GLU A 253 9.23 14.16 23.28
CA GLU A 253 9.42 14.40 21.87
C GLU A 253 8.18 15.10 21.26
N SER A 254 8.41 16.17 20.49
CA SER A 254 7.33 16.92 19.85
C SER A 254 6.77 16.16 18.66
N ASP A 255 5.44 16.10 18.58
CA ASP A 255 4.74 15.57 17.41
C ASP A 255 4.88 16.53 16.22
N SER A 256 5.06 15.96 15.01
CA SER A 256 5.03 16.68 13.75
C SER A 256 3.62 17.14 13.38
N TYR A 257 3.53 18.23 12.62
CA TYR A 257 2.29 18.72 12.03
C TYR A 257 2.57 19.30 10.66
N TYR A 258 1.54 19.34 9.81
CA TYR A 258 1.61 20.02 8.53
C TYR A 258 1.01 21.43 8.64
N ASP A 259 1.56 22.36 7.86
CA ASP A 259 1.17 23.78 7.92
C ASP A 259 -0.13 24.09 7.17
N ASP A 260 -0.61 23.16 6.34
CA ASP A 260 -1.83 23.28 5.54
C ASP A 260 -3.11 22.96 6.33
N GLU A 261 -2.99 22.33 7.50
CA GLU A 261 -4.13 22.03 8.39
C GLU A 261 -4.10 22.84 9.69
N GLU A 262 -4.61 24.08 9.65
CA GLU A 262 -4.58 25.02 10.78
C GLU A 262 -5.20 24.45 12.08
N ALA A 263 -6.26 23.65 11.96
CA ALA A 263 -6.94 23.04 13.10
C ALA A 263 -6.09 21.95 13.76
N GLU A 264 -5.46 21.07 12.98
CA GLU A 264 -4.57 20.04 13.50
C GLU A 264 -3.30 20.66 14.08
N MET A 265 -2.71 21.66 13.41
CA MET A 265 -1.56 22.42 13.89
C MET A 265 -1.80 22.95 15.31
N LYS A 266 -2.92 23.65 15.55
CA LYS A 266 -3.23 24.21 16.87
C LYS A 266 -3.38 23.13 17.94
N GLU A 267 -3.95 21.99 17.57
CA GLU A 267 -4.12 20.85 18.46
C GLU A 267 -2.79 20.19 18.83
N VAL A 268 -1.93 19.92 17.84
CA VAL A 268 -0.61 19.34 18.03
C VAL A 268 0.29 20.29 18.84
N GLN A 269 0.26 21.59 18.56
CA GLN A 269 1.00 22.59 19.34
C GLN A 269 0.54 22.63 20.80
N MET A 270 -0.77 22.53 21.05
CA MET A 270 -1.30 22.44 22.42
C MET A 270 -0.86 21.15 23.12
N GLY A 271 -0.86 20.03 22.39
CA GLY A 271 -0.36 18.74 22.87
C GLY A 271 1.11 18.77 23.24
N ASN A 272 1.95 19.30 22.35
CA ASN A 272 3.40 19.46 22.55
C ASN A 272 3.72 20.35 23.76
N LYS A 273 2.92 21.39 24.02
CA LYS A 273 3.05 22.22 25.23
C LYS A 273 2.76 21.41 26.50
N LEU A 274 1.79 20.50 26.47
CA LEU A 274 1.46 19.62 27.60
C LEU A 274 2.55 18.56 27.83
N LEU A 275 3.06 17.92 26.77
CA LEU A 275 4.12 16.91 26.87
C LEU A 275 5.42 17.50 27.44
N LYS A 276 5.81 18.71 27.01
CA LYS A 276 7.01 19.41 27.52
C LYS A 276 6.88 19.95 28.92
N SER A 277 5.68 19.97 29.50
CA SER A 277 5.50 20.50 30.85
C SER A 277 6.06 19.52 31.89
N GLU A 278 6.86 20.05 32.82
CA GLU A 278 7.39 19.29 33.98
C GLU A 278 6.47 19.36 35.20
N LYS A 279 5.53 20.33 35.21
CA LYS A 279 4.63 20.57 36.34
C LYS A 279 3.58 19.47 36.46
N ASN A 280 3.44 18.91 37.65
CA ASN A 280 2.48 17.84 37.94
C ASN A 280 1.14 18.39 38.46
N THR A 281 0.47 19.26 37.69
CA THR A 281 -0.79 19.91 38.08
C THR A 281 -2.01 19.11 37.57
N GLN A 282 -3.13 19.17 38.29
CA GLN A 282 -4.37 18.49 37.89
C GLN A 282 -4.88 18.92 36.51
N GLU A 283 -4.70 20.19 36.15
CA GLU A 283 -5.06 20.72 34.83
C GLU A 283 -4.28 20.04 33.70
N ILE A 284 -2.96 19.88 33.87
CA ILE A 284 -2.08 19.23 32.89
C ILE A 284 -2.50 17.77 32.70
N ARG A 285 -2.72 17.03 33.80
CA ARG A 285 -3.20 15.64 33.73
C ARG A 285 -4.54 15.54 33.02
N SER A 286 -5.49 16.44 33.33
CA SER A 286 -6.81 16.47 32.67
C SER A 286 -6.71 16.78 31.17
N GLY A 287 -5.78 17.66 30.78
CA GLY A 287 -5.48 18.00 29.40
C GLY A 287 -4.88 16.81 28.63
N LEU A 288 -3.89 16.14 29.22
CA LEU A 288 -3.28 14.93 28.66
C LEU A 288 -4.31 13.81 28.47
N ILE A 289 -5.18 13.55 29.46
CA ILE A 289 -6.26 12.56 29.36
C ILE A 289 -7.24 12.93 28.24
N THR A 290 -7.61 14.21 28.13
CA THR A 290 -8.54 14.66 27.09
C THR A 290 -7.97 14.44 25.69
N ARG A 291 -6.67 14.67 25.49
CA ARG A 291 -5.98 14.40 24.22
C ARG A 291 -5.83 12.91 23.95
N TYR A 292 -5.41 12.15 24.96
CA TYR A 292 -5.32 10.69 24.88
C TYR A 292 -6.66 10.08 24.44
N ASN A 293 -7.77 10.45 25.07
CA ASN A 293 -9.09 9.93 24.71
C ASN A 293 -9.53 10.30 23.30
N LYS A 294 -9.15 11.48 22.80
CA LYS A 294 -9.43 11.87 21.42
C LYS A 294 -8.63 11.01 20.43
N LEU A 295 -7.36 10.74 20.73
CA LEU A 295 -6.52 9.84 19.94
C LEU A 295 -7.04 8.40 19.98
N VAL A 296 -7.53 7.91 21.12
CA VAL A 296 -8.17 6.59 21.23
C VAL A 296 -9.39 6.50 20.31
N LYS A 297 -10.27 7.52 20.31
CA LYS A 297 -11.42 7.57 19.41
C LYS A 297 -10.98 7.55 17.94
N ALA A 298 -9.94 8.31 17.58
CA ALA A 298 -9.40 8.32 16.23
C ALA A 298 -8.83 6.94 15.84
N PHE A 299 -8.02 6.33 16.71
CA PHE A 299 -7.40 5.01 16.48
C PHE A 299 -8.43 3.89 16.31
N ASN A 300 -9.50 3.92 17.11
CA ASN A 300 -10.58 2.94 17.05
C ASN A 300 -11.50 3.16 15.84
N SER A 301 -11.61 4.39 15.34
CA SER A 301 -12.43 4.72 14.16
C SER A 301 -11.76 4.41 12.82
N LEU A 302 -10.43 4.25 12.82
CA LEU A 302 -9.66 3.95 11.62
C LEU A 302 -9.84 2.50 11.22
N ASP A 303 -10.23 2.30 9.96
CA ASP A 303 -10.41 1.00 9.35
C ASP A 303 -9.57 0.95 8.07
N ILE A 304 -8.60 0.03 8.06
CA ILE A 304 -7.63 -0.16 6.99
C ILE A 304 -8.14 -1.18 5.96
N SER A 305 -9.24 -1.89 6.24
CA SER A 305 -9.85 -2.81 5.28
C SER A 305 -10.66 -2.05 4.21
N PHE A 306 -10.50 -2.46 2.95
CA PHE A 306 -11.18 -1.83 1.80
C PHE A 306 -12.12 -2.80 1.05
N GLU A 307 -12.23 -4.04 1.53
CA GLU A 307 -13.14 -5.07 1.00
C GLU A 307 -14.59 -4.57 0.97
N LYS A 308 -14.99 -3.76 1.95
CA LYS A 308 -16.32 -3.12 2.00
C LYS A 308 -16.62 -2.25 0.77
N TYR A 309 -15.59 -1.77 0.08
CA TYR A 309 -15.72 -0.93 -1.12
C TYR A 309 -15.46 -1.69 -2.43
N GLN A 310 -15.26 -3.01 -2.38
CA GLN A 310 -15.00 -3.81 -3.59
C GLN A 310 -16.14 -3.66 -4.62
N ASN A 311 -17.38 -3.56 -4.14
CA ASN A 311 -18.60 -3.39 -4.93
C ASN A 311 -19.03 -1.92 -5.11
N SER A 312 -18.19 -0.96 -4.74
CA SER A 312 -18.50 0.47 -4.95
C SER A 312 -18.59 0.79 -6.45
N PRO A 313 -19.52 1.65 -6.89
CA PRO A 313 -19.59 2.07 -8.29
C PRO A 313 -18.32 2.79 -8.75
N LEU A 314 -18.06 2.74 -10.06
CA LEU A 314 -17.01 3.56 -10.67
C LEU A 314 -17.40 5.04 -10.58
N LEU A 315 -16.50 5.84 -10.00
CA LEU A 315 -16.66 7.28 -9.93
C LEU A 315 -16.21 7.94 -11.26
N PRO A 316 -16.76 9.11 -11.60
CA PRO A 316 -16.33 9.87 -12.78
C PRO A 316 -14.82 10.15 -12.81
N GLU A 317 -14.18 10.30 -11.65
CA GLU A 317 -12.74 10.50 -11.56
C GLU A 317 -11.93 9.29 -12.06
N HIS A 318 -12.38 8.07 -11.76
CA HIS A 318 -11.72 6.86 -12.25
C HIS A 318 -11.76 6.81 -13.78
N VAL A 319 -12.89 7.22 -14.38
CA VAL A 319 -13.06 7.27 -15.84
C VAL A 319 -12.19 8.37 -16.46
N ARG A 320 -12.09 9.55 -15.83
CA ARG A 320 -11.17 10.61 -16.27
C ARG A 320 -9.72 10.15 -16.25
N GLN A 321 -9.30 9.53 -15.14
CA GLN A 321 -7.94 9.01 -15.00
C GLN A 321 -7.68 7.87 -16.00
N ALA A 322 -8.65 7.00 -16.24
CA ALA A 322 -8.57 5.95 -17.26
C ALA A 322 -8.38 6.53 -18.66
N SER A 323 -9.16 7.55 -19.03
CA SER A 323 -9.01 8.24 -20.31
C SER A 323 -7.63 8.88 -20.45
N ARG A 324 -7.11 9.52 -19.39
CA ARG A 324 -5.75 10.05 -19.37
C ARG A 324 -4.70 8.95 -19.58
N LEU A 325 -4.80 7.84 -18.86
CA LEU A 325 -3.88 6.71 -18.98
C LEU A 325 -3.93 6.07 -20.37
N TYR A 326 -5.13 5.90 -20.90
CA TYR A 326 -5.37 5.39 -22.24
C TYR A 326 -4.67 6.24 -23.30
N HIS A 327 -4.83 7.56 -23.22
CA HIS A 327 -4.14 8.48 -24.13
C HIS A 327 -2.63 8.39 -23.95
N LEU A 328 -2.10 8.41 -22.72
CA LEU A 328 -0.66 8.26 -22.48
C LEU A 328 -0.07 6.96 -23.03
N GLN A 329 -0.79 5.85 -22.88
CA GLN A 329 -0.36 4.54 -23.40
C GLN A 329 -0.35 4.51 -24.93
N LYS A 330 -1.38 5.08 -25.57
CA LYS A 330 -1.50 5.08 -27.04
C LYS A 330 -0.67 6.18 -27.71
N GLU A 331 -0.40 7.29 -27.03
CA GLU A 331 0.50 8.37 -27.45
C GLU A 331 1.99 7.99 -27.34
N GLY A 332 2.32 6.95 -26.57
CA GLY A 332 3.66 6.35 -26.54
C GLY A 332 4.12 5.79 -27.89
N VAL A 333 3.19 5.64 -28.86
CA VAL A 333 3.49 5.33 -30.25
C VAL A 333 3.35 6.61 -31.08
N ILE A 334 4.50 7.28 -31.26
CA ILE A 334 4.73 8.50 -32.06
C ILE A 334 4.06 9.75 -31.47
N THR A 335 4.78 10.41 -30.55
CA THR A 335 4.57 11.84 -30.36
C THR A 335 4.82 12.53 -31.69
N ASN A 336 3.79 13.24 -32.16
CA ASN A 336 3.91 14.20 -33.24
C ASN A 336 5.07 15.14 -32.88
N ALA A 337 6.24 14.87 -33.46
CA ALA A 337 7.27 15.89 -33.61
C ALA A 337 6.58 17.01 -34.38
N TRP A 338 6.24 18.08 -33.66
CA TRP A 338 6.00 19.36 -34.26
C TRP A 338 7.18 19.60 -35.20
N ARG A 339 6.95 19.44 -36.50
CA ARG A 339 7.87 19.98 -37.50
C ARG A 339 7.73 21.48 -37.38
N GLY A 340 8.54 22.05 -36.49
CA GLY A 340 8.87 23.46 -36.51
C GLY A 340 9.37 23.77 -37.91
N GLN A 341 8.57 24.56 -38.62
CA GLN A 341 8.95 25.18 -39.86
C GLN A 341 10.12 26.13 -39.53
N GLY A 342 11.32 25.77 -39.98
CA GLY A 342 12.48 26.66 -40.01
C GLY A 342 13.48 26.44 -38.88
N GLU A 343 14.58 25.76 -39.19
CA GLU A 343 15.90 26.38 -39.08
C GLU A 343 16.87 25.70 -40.06
N ALA A 344 17.62 26.55 -40.74
CA ALA A 344 18.51 26.19 -41.84
C ALA A 344 19.86 25.72 -41.30
N SER A 345 20.21 24.45 -41.52
CA SER A 345 21.61 24.05 -41.58
C SER A 345 21.78 22.95 -42.62
N GLY A 346 21.96 23.37 -43.87
CA GLY A 346 22.21 22.51 -45.02
C GLY A 346 23.58 21.84 -44.95
N THR A 347 23.74 20.83 -44.09
CA THR A 347 24.93 19.99 -44.04
C THR A 347 24.56 18.57 -43.60
N MET A 348 23.97 17.76 -44.49
CA MET A 348 24.00 16.29 -44.40
C MET A 348 23.73 15.64 -45.76
N PHE A 349 24.58 15.96 -46.74
CA PHE A 349 24.97 15.00 -47.78
C PHE A 349 26.49 15.04 -47.90
N ARG A 350 27.14 14.08 -47.24
CA ARG A 350 28.38 13.44 -47.67
C ARG A 350 28.33 11.98 -47.29
#